data_AF-A0A1I1ZCD2-F1
#
_entry.id   AF-A0A1I1ZCD2-F1
#
_cell.length_a   1.000
_cell.length_b   1.000
_cell.length_c   1.000
_cell.angle_alpha   90.00
_cell.angle_beta   90.00
_cell.angle_gamma   90.00
#
_symmetry.space_group_name_H-M   'P 1'
#
loop_
_entity.id
_entity.type
_entity.pdbx_description
1 polymer ?
#
loop_
_entity_poly.entity_id
_entity_poly.type
_entity_poly.pdbx_seq_one_letter_code
_entity_poly.pdbx_strand_id
1 'polypeptide(L)' 'MSMLPNYILAFIFVVFLIYSFINIKVKKAKVSNGCIYGIGILVAILLLGMSIYGIIFKVPLGQVQLLIENSFK' A
#
# COMPACT_ATOMS: atom_id res chain seq x y z
N MET A 1 7.97 9.10 17.75
CA MET A 1 7.19 8.11 16.97
C MET A 1 8.15 7.34 16.07
N SER A 2 8.07 6.01 16.06
CA SER A 2 9.00 5.17 15.29
C SER A 2 8.67 5.19 13.80
N MET A 3 9.70 5.23 12.94
CA MET A 3 9.57 5.07 11.48
C MET A 3 9.45 3.60 11.05
N LEU A 4 9.70 2.68 11.98
CA LEU A 4 9.65 1.23 11.75
C LEU A 4 8.36 0.77 11.04
N PRO A 5 7.16 1.27 11.39
CA PRO A 5 5.93 0.88 10.71
C PRO A 5 5.95 1.20 9.21
N ASN A 6 6.52 2.34 8.79
CA ASN A 6 6.56 2.74 7.38
C ASN A 6 7.39 1.74 6.56
N TYR A 7 8.56 1.34 7.08
CA TYR A 7 9.44 0.40 6.40
C TYR A 7 8.84 -1.01 6.31
N ILE A 8 8.24 -1.49 7.40
CA ILE A 8 7.58 -2.80 7.45
C ILE A 8 6.42 -2.85 6.45
N LEU A 9 5.56 -1.83 6.48
CA LEU A 9 4.39 -1.77 5.59
C LEU A 9 4.80 -1.60 4.13
N ALA A 10 5.78 -0.75 3.84
CA ALA A 10 6.32 -0.61 2.48
C ALA A 10 6.81 -1.96 1.95
N PHE A 11 7.58 -2.71 2.74
CA PHE A 11 8.05 -4.04 2.35
C PHE A 11 6.90 -5.02 2.09
N ILE A 12 5.95 -5.12 3.02
CA ILE A 12 4.79 -6.03 2.91
C ILE A 12 3.98 -5.70 1.65
N PHE A 13 3.67 -4.42 1.40
CA PHE A 13 2.87 -4.03 0.24
C PHE A 13 3.61 -4.24 -1.08
N VAL A 14 4.92 -4.01 -1.13
CA VAL A 14 5.73 -4.32 -2.33
C VAL A 14 5.67 -5.83 -2.62
N VAL A 15 5.92 -6.68 -1.63
CA VAL A 15 5.87 -8.15 -1.81
C VAL A 15 4.47 -8.59 -2.25
N PHE A 16 3.42 -8.06 -1.61
CA PHE A 16 2.03 -8.35 -1.97
C PHE A 16 1.71 -7.96 -3.42
N LEU A 17 2.11 -6.76 -3.86
CA LEU A 17 1.86 -6.27 -5.22
C LEU A 17 2.61 -7.10 -6.27
N ILE A 18 3.86 -7.50 -5.99
CA ILE A 18 4.62 -8.39 -6.86
C ILE A 18 3.92 -9.75 -6.97
N TYR A 19 3.54 -10.35 -5.85
CA TYR A 19 2.82 -11.63 -5.83
C TYR A 19 1.50 -11.54 -6.61
N SER A 20 0.76 -10.47 -6.40
CA SER A 20 -0.51 -10.17 -7.06
C SER A 20 -0.33 -10.05 -8.57
N PHE A 21 0.70 -9.31 -9.02
CA PHE A 21 1.05 -9.16 -10.42
C PHE A 21 1.39 -10.49 -11.07
N ILE A 22 2.24 -11.31 -10.43
CA ILE A 22 2.61 -12.63 -10.94
C ILE A 22 1.37 -13.53 -11.10
N ASN A 23 0.50 -13.59 -10.09
CA ASN A 23 -0.66 -14.47 -10.15
C ASN A 23 -1.70 -14.03 -11.18
N ILE A 24 -1.97 -12.73 -11.31
CA ILE A 24 -2.95 -12.24 -12.30
C ILE A 24 -2.38 -12.26 -13.70
N LYS A 25 -1.20 -11.67 -13.92
CA LYS A 25 -0.68 -11.41 -15.27
C LYS A 25 0.11 -12.58 -15.83
N VAL A 26 0.92 -13.23 -15.01
CA VAL A 26 1.78 -14.35 -15.47
C VAL A 26 1.02 -15.66 -15.42
N LYS A 27 0.46 -16.02 -14.26
CA LYS A 27 -0.23 -17.30 -14.07
C LYS A 27 -1.68 -17.29 -14.56
N LYS A 28 -2.25 -16.12 -14.90
CA LYS A 28 -3.66 -15.96 -15.31
C LYS A 28 -4.63 -16.68 -14.35
N ALA A 29 -4.32 -16.64 -13.05
CA ALA A 29 -5.12 -17.33 -12.05
C ALA A 29 -6.55 -16.78 -12.08
N LYS A 30 -7.54 -17.67 -12.09
CA LYS A 30 -8.95 -17.28 -11.93
C LYS A 30 -9.15 -16.76 -10.51
N VAL A 31 -9.25 -15.45 -10.37
CA VAL A 31 -9.61 -14.81 -9.11
C VAL A 31 -11.13 -14.87 -8.99
N SER A 32 -11.63 -15.59 -7.98
CA SER A 32 -13.07 -15.79 -7.78
C SER A 32 -13.85 -14.48 -7.70
N ASN A 33 -13.31 -13.47 -6.99
CA ASN A 33 -13.88 -12.13 -6.89
C ASN A 33 -12.87 -11.08 -7.38
N GLY A 34 -12.74 -10.95 -8.70
CA GLY A 34 -11.81 -10.00 -9.32
C GLY A 34 -12.02 -8.55 -8.89
N CYS A 35 -13.26 -8.13 -8.60
CA CYS A 35 -13.57 -6.78 -8.13
C CYS A 35 -12.98 -6.51 -6.73
N ILE A 36 -13.25 -7.38 -5.75
CA ILE A 36 -12.72 -7.24 -4.38
C ILE A 36 -11.19 -7.30 -4.40
N TYR A 37 -10.63 -8.18 -5.22
CA TYR A 37 -9.19 -8.29 -5.36
C TYR A 37 -8.57 -7.03 -5.97
N GLY A 38 -9.22 -6.42 -6.97
CA GLY A 38 -8.83 -5.13 -7.54
C GLY A 38 -8.86 -4.00 -6.52
N ILE A 39 -9.88 -3.95 -5.66
CA ILE A 39 -9.96 -3.00 -4.53
C ILE A 39 -8.77 -3.23 -3.58
N GLY A 40 -8.42 -4.49 -3.27
CA GLY A 40 -7.26 -4.82 -2.45
C GLY A 40 -5.94 -4.30 -3.04
N ILE A 41 -5.76 -4.39 -4.36
CA ILE A 41 -4.60 -3.83 -5.05
C ILE A 41 -4.58 -2.30 -4.93
N LEU A 42 -5.72 -1.63 -5.15
CA LEU A 42 -5.83 -0.17 -5.03
C LEU A 42 -5.47 0.31 -3.62
N VAL A 43 -6.00 -0.35 -2.60
CA VAL A 43 -5.69 -0.04 -1.19
C VAL A 43 -4.21 -0.28 -0.90
N ALA A 44 -3.62 -1.37 -1.40
CA ALA A 44 -2.20 -1.65 -1.21
C ALA A 44 -1.29 -0.58 -1.87
N ILE A 45 -1.65 -0.09 -3.06
CA ILE A 45 -0.92 1.00 -3.73
C ILE A 45 -1.00 2.29 -2.90
N LEU A 46 -2.18 2.63 -2.40
CA LEU A 46 -2.39 3.83 -1.59
C LEU A 46 -1.56 3.79 -0.30
N LEU A 47 -1.62 2.66 0.43
CA LEU A 47 -0.86 2.47 1.67
C LEU A 47 0.66 2.43 1.44
N LEU A 48 1.09 1.87 0.31
CA LEU A 48 2.49 1.93 -0.11
C LEU A 48 2.93 3.36 -0.38
N GLY A 49 2.12 4.15 -1.10
CA GLY A 49 2.38 5.56 -1.36
C GLY A 49 2.54 6.38 -0.08
N MET A 50 1.64 6.19 0.89
CA MET A 50 1.75 6.83 2.21
C MET A 50 3.00 6.41 2.97
N SER A 51 3.35 5.12 2.92
CA SER A 51 4.54 4.58 3.58
C SER A 51 5.82 5.15 2.97
N ILE A 52 5.90 5.22 1.64
CA ILE A 52 7.03 5.83 0.92
C ILE A 52 7.13 7.32 1.21
N TYR A 53 6.00 8.05 1.18
CA TYR A 53 5.96 9.45 1.55
C TYR A 53 6.52 9.67 2.96
N GLY A 54 6.05 8.89 3.93
CA GLY A 54 6.54 8.95 5.30
C GLY A 54 8.04 8.64 5.43
N ILE A 55 8.57 7.72 4.61
CA ILE A 55 10.02 7.43 4.56
C ILE A 55 10.80 8.63 4.02
N ILE A 56 10.38 9.20 2.89
CA ILE A 56 11.06 10.32 2.22
C ILE A 56 11.08 11.56 3.11
N PHE A 57 9.94 11.92 3.67
CA PHE A 57 9.78 13.13 4.48
C PHE A 57 10.11 12.93 5.97
N LYS A 58 10.51 11.72 6.37
CA LYS A 58 10.75 11.35 7.77
C LYS A 58 9.55 11.71 8.64
N VAL A 59 8.37 11.24 8.23
CA VAL A 59 7.09 11.41 8.92
C VAL A 59 6.50 10.02 9.22
N PRO A 60 6.11 9.70 10.47
CA PRO A 60 5.47 8.43 10.80
C PRO A 60 4.11 8.30 10.09
N LEU A 61 3.72 7.09 9.70
CA LEU A 61 2.53 6.84 8.88
C LEU A 61 1.25 7.49 9.42
N GLY A 62 1.03 7.44 10.74
CA GLY A 62 -0.15 8.06 11.36
C GLY A 62 -0.22 9.57 11.16
N GLN A 63 0.92 10.25 11.06
CA GLN A 63 0.97 11.68 10.73
C GLN A 63 0.77 11.92 9.23
N VAL A 64 1.23 11.02 8.36
CA VAL A 64 0.93 11.08 6.92
C VAL A 64 -0.58 10.95 6.70
N GLN A 65 -1.24 10.06 7.43
CA GLN A 65 -2.71 9.92 7.39
C GLN A 65 -3.41 11.22 7.80
N LEU A 66 -3.04 11.79 8.94
CA LEU A 66 -3.60 13.06 9.42
C LEU A 66 -3.40 14.20 8.41
N LEU A 67 -2.25 14.26 7.74
CA LEU A 67 -1.96 15.27 6.72
C LEU A 67 -2.93 15.16 5.53
N ILE A 68 -3.17 13.93 5.08
CA ILE A 68 -4.11 13.65 3.98
C ILE A 68 -5.53 14.04 4.39
N GLU A 69 -6.00 13.57 5.55
CA GLU A 69 -7.35 13.87 6.06
C GLU A 69 -7.58 15.39 6.21
N ASN A 70 -6.58 16.13 6.68
CA ASN A 70 -6.66 17.59 6.81
C ASN A 70 -6.65 18.32 5.47
N SER A 71 -6.15 17.71 4.39
CA SER A 71 -6.14 18.31 3.05
C SER A 71 -7.52 18.27 2.36
N PHE A 72 -8.45 17.47 2.89
CA PHE A 72 -9.82 17.33 2.38
C PHE A 72 -10.88 18.04 3.23
N LYS A 73 -10.48 18.73 4.31
CA LYS A 73 -11.34 19.64 5.07
C LYS A 73 -11.34 21.02 4.43
#